data_AF-A0A8H4UH18-F1
#
_entry.id   AF-A0A8H4UH18-F1
#
_cell.length_a   1.000
_cell.length_b   1.000
_cell.length_c   1.000
_cell.angle_alpha   90.00
_cell.angle_beta   90.00
_cell.angle_gamma   90.00
#
_symmetry.space_group_name_H-M   'P 1'
#
loop_
_entity.id
_entity.type
_entity.pdbx_description
1 polymer ?
#
loop_
_entity_poly.entity_id
_entity_poly.type
_entity_poly.pdbx_seq_one_letter_code
_entity_poly.pdbx_strand_id
1 'polypeptide(L)'
;MGTGYWLQEPLWVTVWTGNAECATSILRSQAKHPADLLLCKAELICEAAHLKEIEFVRLAIETVPPFTAWPLVKRNSTYDAQERDQYAVDKLCRVLETTTDPQVFELLFPFMTATCKPYQRVWWESRGDYFETWGTKRLQRAMDDGVLPIVQQLLHIKFSIGPQPLVGALERGHDHIVRYLFEIGARLDGALAVAAKEGNVPMLKLLLEKGAGKNKESMKNALREALMEGEEGIFRRLVDSGQARGVFNNKGKECLKRDLLRNDMIALLKLI
;
A
#
# COMPACT_ATOMS: atom_id res chain seq x y z
N MET A 1 -24.09 29.56 -9.94
CA MET A 1 -23.16 30.30 -9.06
C MET A 1 -23.42 29.85 -7.62
N GLY A 2 -22.44 29.22 -6.98
CA GLY A 2 -22.21 29.34 -5.53
C GLY A 2 -22.93 28.41 -4.55
N THR A 3 -22.90 27.09 -4.73
CA THR A 3 -23.39 26.14 -3.70
C THR A 3 -22.33 25.05 -3.48
N GLY A 4 -21.64 25.06 -2.33
CA GLY A 4 -20.74 23.94 -1.97
C GLY A 4 -19.63 24.21 -0.94
N TYR A 5 -19.34 25.46 -0.57
CA TYR A 5 -18.17 25.79 0.27
C TYR A 5 -18.47 26.11 1.74
N TRP A 6 -19.75 26.21 2.15
CA TRP A 6 -20.09 26.78 3.46
C TRP A 6 -19.86 25.84 4.67
N LEU A 7 -19.69 24.53 4.47
CA LEU A 7 -19.46 23.57 5.57
C LEU A 7 -17.99 23.17 5.77
N GLN A 8 -17.13 23.41 4.78
CA GLN A 8 -15.69 23.12 4.90
C GLN A 8 -15.02 24.04 5.94
N GLU A 9 -15.34 25.33 5.93
CA GLU A 9 -14.61 26.29 6.76
C GLU A 9 -14.79 26.11 8.27
N PRO A 10 -16.00 25.86 8.81
CA PRO A 10 -16.17 25.72 10.26
C PRO A 10 -15.45 24.50 10.81
N LEU A 11 -15.61 23.33 10.19
CA LEU A 11 -15.00 22.08 10.68
C LEU A 11 -13.48 22.12 10.54
N TRP A 12 -12.97 22.64 9.42
CA TRP A 12 -11.54 22.80 9.22
C TRP A 12 -10.89 23.67 10.31
N VAL A 13 -11.50 24.82 10.64
CA VAL A 13 -11.03 25.69 11.72
C VAL A 13 -11.09 24.99 13.09
N THR A 14 -12.10 24.16 13.35
CA THR A 14 -12.17 23.44 14.64
C THR A 14 -11.02 22.46 14.85
N VAL A 15 -10.57 21.76 13.80
CA VAL A 15 -9.42 20.85 13.90
C VAL A 15 -8.13 21.65 14.12
N TRP A 16 -7.93 22.72 13.35
CA TRP A 16 -6.76 23.60 13.49
C TRP A 16 -6.66 24.29 14.85
N THR A 17 -7.80 24.65 15.43
CA THR A 17 -7.85 25.30 16.75
C THR A 17 -7.90 24.29 17.90
N GLY A 18 -7.94 22.99 17.63
CA GLY A 18 -8.06 21.94 18.65
C GLY A 18 -9.37 21.98 19.44
N ASN A 19 -10.42 22.63 18.91
CA ASN A 19 -11.67 22.83 19.62
C ASN A 19 -12.68 21.71 19.34
N ALA A 20 -12.57 20.62 20.13
CA ALA A 20 -13.45 19.46 20.04
C ALA A 20 -14.93 19.77 20.37
N GLU A 21 -15.20 20.75 21.23
CA GLU A 21 -16.57 21.14 21.61
C GLU A 21 -17.32 21.78 20.43
N CYS A 22 -16.63 22.65 19.68
CA CYS A 22 -17.17 23.24 18.46
C CYS A 22 -17.47 22.16 17.41
N ALA A 23 -16.54 21.23 17.17
CA ALA A 23 -16.76 20.11 16.26
C ALA A 23 -17.97 19.26 16.70
N THR A 24 -18.07 18.94 17.99
CA THR A 24 -19.21 18.19 18.55
C THR A 24 -20.53 18.92 18.34
N SER A 25 -20.54 20.24 18.56
CA SER A 25 -21.74 21.07 18.42
C SER A 25 -22.21 21.15 16.97
N ILE A 26 -21.28 21.30 16.02
CA ILE A 26 -21.56 21.27 14.58
C ILE A 26 -22.17 19.92 14.20
N LEU A 27 -21.55 18.80 14.59
CA LEU A 27 -22.06 17.46 14.28
C LEU A 27 -23.45 17.22 14.88
N ARG A 28 -23.68 17.62 16.12
CA ARG A 28 -25.00 17.51 16.78
C ARG A 28 -26.06 18.34 16.07
N SER A 29 -25.72 19.51 15.55
CA SER A 29 -26.67 20.35 14.79
C SER A 29 -27.18 19.64 13.53
N GLN A 30 -26.36 18.78 12.92
CA GLN A 30 -26.69 18.02 11.71
C GLN A 30 -27.34 16.66 12.01
N ALA A 31 -27.59 16.30 13.26
CA ALA A 31 -28.11 14.98 13.64
C ALA A 31 -29.46 14.62 12.98
N LYS A 32 -30.25 15.63 12.58
CA LYS A 32 -31.54 15.44 11.87
C LYS A 32 -31.40 15.32 10.34
N HIS A 33 -30.20 15.54 9.79
CA HIS A 33 -29.91 15.55 8.36
C HIS A 33 -28.81 14.52 8.04
N PRO A 34 -29.17 13.25 7.77
CA PRO A 34 -28.19 12.17 7.65
C PRO A 34 -27.11 12.37 6.57
N ALA A 35 -27.47 12.93 5.41
CA ALA A 35 -26.53 13.19 4.31
C ALA A 35 -25.52 14.29 4.67
N ASP A 36 -25.99 15.41 5.25
CA ASP A 36 -25.12 16.50 5.69
C ASP A 36 -24.25 16.08 6.89
N LEU A 37 -24.79 15.26 7.80
CA LEU A 37 -24.01 14.68 8.88
C LEU A 37 -22.90 13.76 8.36
N LEU A 38 -23.19 12.90 7.38
CA LEU A 38 -22.19 12.02 6.77
C LEU A 38 -21.07 12.84 6.12
N LEU A 39 -21.44 13.90 5.39
CA LEU A 39 -20.48 14.82 4.77
C LEU A 39 -19.62 15.51 5.82
N CYS A 40 -20.22 16.11 6.87
CA CYS A 40 -19.49 16.74 7.96
C CYS A 40 -18.53 15.78 8.66
N LYS A 41 -18.96 14.54 8.91
CA LYS A 41 -18.08 13.49 9.48
C LYS A 41 -16.92 13.16 8.54
N ALA A 42 -17.18 12.98 7.25
CA ALA A 42 -16.16 12.68 6.25
C ALA A 42 -15.13 13.81 6.10
N GLU A 43 -15.58 15.06 6.10
CA GLU A 43 -14.69 16.23 6.07
C GLU A 43 -13.85 16.32 7.34
N LEU A 44 -14.48 16.17 8.52
CA LEU A 44 -13.76 16.18 9.79
C LEU A 44 -12.69 15.09 9.84
N ILE A 45 -13.02 13.86 9.42
CA ILE A 45 -12.07 12.75 9.38
C ILE A 45 -10.93 13.02 8.40
N CYS A 46 -11.24 13.56 7.22
CA CYS A 46 -10.24 13.88 6.20
C CYS A 46 -9.21 14.90 6.71
N GLU A 47 -9.69 15.99 7.32
CA GLU A 47 -8.82 17.03 7.88
C GLU A 47 -8.04 16.53 9.10
N ALA A 48 -8.71 15.81 10.00
CA ALA A 48 -8.08 15.25 11.18
C ALA A 48 -6.99 14.21 10.82
N ALA A 49 -7.23 13.37 9.81
CA ALA A 49 -6.22 12.44 9.31
C ALA A 49 -5.04 13.15 8.67
N HIS A 50 -5.27 14.25 7.94
CA HIS A 50 -4.21 15.07 7.36
C HIS A 50 -3.33 15.72 8.42
N LEU A 51 -3.94 16.24 9.50
CA LEU A 51 -3.25 16.90 10.60
C LEU A 51 -2.75 15.94 11.69
N LYS A 52 -3.06 14.64 11.58
CA LYS A 52 -2.74 13.58 12.57
C LYS A 52 -3.40 13.82 13.94
N GLU A 53 -4.57 14.43 13.93
CA GLU A 53 -5.38 14.73 15.12
C GLU A 53 -6.39 13.60 15.36
N ILE A 54 -5.90 12.47 15.89
CA ILE A 54 -6.68 11.22 16.01
C ILE A 54 -7.97 11.36 16.84
N GLU A 55 -7.96 12.26 17.84
CA GLU A 55 -9.12 12.47 18.71
C GLU A 55 -10.33 13.04 17.93
N PHE A 56 -10.09 13.81 16.87
CA PHE A 56 -11.17 14.30 16.00
C PHE A 56 -11.71 13.20 15.09
N VAL A 57 -10.86 12.25 14.66
CA VAL A 57 -11.31 11.05 13.93
C VAL A 57 -12.21 10.21 14.84
N ARG A 58 -11.78 9.97 16.08
CA ARG A 58 -12.55 9.26 17.10
C ARG A 58 -13.89 9.96 17.36
N LEU A 59 -13.87 11.27 17.57
CA LEU A 59 -15.06 12.08 17.77
C LEU A 59 -16.05 11.94 16.60
N ALA A 60 -15.58 12.06 15.35
CA ALA A 60 -16.43 11.93 14.17
C ALA A 60 -17.11 10.55 14.09
N ILE A 61 -16.40 9.49 14.49
CA ILE A 61 -16.90 8.12 14.49
C ILE A 61 -17.92 7.88 15.61
N GLU A 62 -17.62 8.33 16.83
CA GLU A 62 -18.39 8.05 18.05
C GLU A 62 -19.61 8.98 18.22
N THR A 63 -19.60 10.17 17.61
CA THR A 63 -20.72 11.12 17.66
C THR A 63 -22.01 10.49 17.16
N VAL A 64 -23.09 10.66 17.91
CA VAL A 64 -24.40 10.05 17.61
C VAL A 64 -25.09 10.75 16.42
N PRO A 65 -25.68 9.99 15.48
CA PRO A 65 -25.60 8.53 15.32
C PRO A 65 -24.18 8.07 14.95
N PRO A 66 -23.69 6.96 15.54
CA PRO A 66 -22.34 6.47 15.29
C PRO A 66 -22.13 6.21 13.80
N PHE A 67 -20.89 6.32 13.34
CA PHE A 67 -20.57 6.06 11.95
C PHE A 67 -20.88 4.60 11.61
N THR A 68 -22.02 4.33 10.99
CA THR A 68 -22.40 2.99 10.52
C THR A 68 -22.03 2.85 9.06
N ALA A 69 -21.56 1.66 8.64
CA ALA A 69 -21.42 1.31 7.22
C ALA A 69 -22.67 1.76 6.47
N TRP A 70 -22.54 2.81 5.64
CA TRP A 70 -23.69 3.45 5.03
C TRP A 70 -24.45 2.39 4.23
N PRO A 71 -25.73 2.13 4.53
CA PRO A 71 -26.47 1.11 3.82
C PRO A 71 -26.50 1.53 2.36
N LEU A 72 -25.76 0.78 1.52
CA LEU A 72 -25.74 0.80 0.06
C LEU A 72 -26.86 1.67 -0.46
N VAL A 73 -26.50 2.91 -0.83
CA VAL A 73 -27.33 3.96 -1.41
C VAL A 73 -28.69 3.39 -1.78
N LYS A 74 -29.69 3.58 -0.90
CA LYS A 74 -31.09 3.42 -1.31
C LYS A 74 -31.21 4.29 -2.55
N ARG A 75 -31.32 3.69 -3.74
CA ARG A 75 -31.51 4.35 -5.05
C ARG A 75 -32.78 5.24 -5.13
N ASN A 76 -33.40 5.54 -3.99
CA ASN A 76 -34.63 6.28 -3.85
C ASN A 76 -34.42 7.66 -3.18
N SER A 77 -33.18 8.07 -2.88
CA SER A 77 -32.90 9.45 -2.45
C SER A 77 -32.89 10.42 -3.65
N THR A 78 -33.17 11.69 -3.37
CA THR A 78 -33.15 12.77 -4.37
C THR A 78 -31.76 12.93 -4.98
N TYR A 79 -31.70 13.42 -6.22
CA TYR A 79 -30.47 13.55 -7.02
C TYR A 79 -29.32 14.28 -6.28
N ASP A 80 -29.61 15.35 -5.55
CA ASP A 80 -28.61 16.15 -4.80
C ASP A 80 -28.05 15.41 -3.55
N ALA A 81 -28.89 14.63 -2.86
CA ALA A 81 -28.45 13.80 -1.73
C ALA A 81 -27.52 12.67 -2.20
N GLN A 82 -27.76 12.13 -3.38
CA GLN A 82 -26.94 11.08 -3.99
C GLN A 82 -25.53 11.59 -4.33
N GLU A 83 -25.39 12.85 -4.80
CA GLU A 83 -24.08 13.44 -5.11
C GLU A 83 -23.26 13.74 -3.84
N ARG A 84 -23.89 14.29 -2.78
CA ARG A 84 -23.20 14.56 -1.51
C ARG A 84 -22.78 13.31 -0.76
N ASP A 85 -23.64 12.30 -0.71
CA ASP A 85 -23.31 11.00 -0.09
C ASP A 85 -22.13 10.36 -0.81
N GLN A 86 -22.13 10.36 -2.15
CA GLN A 86 -21.05 9.82 -2.95
C GLN A 86 -19.74 10.59 -2.73
N TYR A 87 -19.81 11.92 -2.59
CA TYR A 87 -18.64 12.76 -2.31
C TYR A 87 -18.04 12.47 -0.93
N ALA A 88 -18.87 12.32 0.10
CA ALA A 88 -18.43 11.95 1.44
C ALA A 88 -17.77 10.56 1.45
N VAL A 89 -18.36 9.60 0.74
CA VAL A 89 -17.82 8.24 0.59
C VAL A 89 -16.48 8.23 -0.15
N ASP A 90 -16.33 9.03 -1.22
CA ASP A 90 -15.05 9.18 -1.94
C ASP A 90 -13.96 9.78 -1.04
N LYS A 91 -14.27 10.78 -0.22
CA LYS A 91 -13.31 11.31 0.77
C LYS A 91 -12.84 10.23 1.75
N LEU A 92 -13.77 9.48 2.34
CA LEU A 92 -13.44 8.43 3.31
C LEU A 92 -12.65 7.29 2.67
N CYS A 93 -13.02 6.89 1.46
CA CYS A 93 -12.28 5.90 0.68
C CYS A 93 -10.83 6.34 0.47
N ARG A 94 -10.62 7.58 0.03
CA ARG A 94 -9.28 8.14 -0.15
C ARG A 94 -8.48 8.14 1.14
N VAL A 95 -9.09 8.50 2.27
CA VAL A 95 -8.42 8.44 3.58
C VAL A 95 -8.02 7.00 3.90
N LEU A 96 -8.93 6.04 3.75
CA LEU A 96 -8.64 4.63 4.01
C LEU A 96 -7.52 4.08 3.11
N GLU A 97 -7.47 4.50 1.85
CA GLU A 97 -6.49 4.06 0.85
C GLU A 97 -5.11 4.67 0.99
N THR A 98 -5.04 5.93 1.44
CA THR A 98 -3.80 6.71 1.46
C THR A 98 -3.24 6.94 2.86
N THR A 99 -4.00 6.65 3.93
CA THR A 99 -3.52 6.89 5.28
C THR A 99 -2.27 6.07 5.59
N THR A 100 -1.28 6.76 6.16
CA THR A 100 -0.06 6.17 6.72
C THR A 100 -0.12 6.07 8.24
N ASP A 101 -1.17 6.61 8.87
CA ASP A 101 -1.40 6.52 10.30
C ASP A 101 -2.16 5.22 10.63
N PRO A 102 -1.54 4.28 11.37
CA PRO A 102 -2.18 3.04 11.76
C PRO A 102 -3.45 3.23 12.58
N GLN A 103 -3.52 4.27 13.43
CA GLN A 103 -4.69 4.50 14.29
C GLN A 103 -5.89 4.95 13.46
N VAL A 104 -5.66 5.84 12.48
CA VAL A 104 -6.72 6.25 11.54
C VAL A 104 -7.23 5.04 10.76
N PHE A 105 -6.32 4.18 10.30
CA PHE A 105 -6.68 2.96 9.59
C PHE A 105 -7.47 1.98 10.48
N GLU A 106 -7.00 1.72 11.70
CA GLU A 106 -7.65 0.85 12.68
C GLU A 106 -9.06 1.32 13.02
N LEU A 107 -9.26 2.64 13.17
CA LEU A 107 -10.57 3.21 13.42
C LEU A 107 -11.49 3.08 12.21
N LEU A 108 -11.05 3.45 11.01
CA LEU A 108 -11.92 3.51 9.83
C LEU A 108 -12.22 2.16 9.19
N PHE A 109 -11.22 1.26 9.17
CA PHE A 109 -11.30 0.02 8.43
C PHE A 109 -12.51 -0.85 8.84
N PRO A 110 -12.78 -1.11 10.13
CA PRO A 110 -13.92 -1.94 10.54
C PRO A 110 -15.25 -1.35 10.09
N PHE A 111 -15.44 -0.03 10.18
CA PHE A 111 -16.70 0.61 9.80
C PHE A 111 -16.93 0.57 8.30
N MET A 112 -15.90 0.86 7.50
CA MET A 112 -16.02 0.84 6.05
C MET A 112 -16.27 -0.58 5.55
N THR A 113 -15.63 -1.58 6.16
CA THR A 113 -15.63 -2.97 5.68
C THR A 113 -16.65 -3.89 6.37
N ALA A 114 -17.41 -3.42 7.36
CA ALA A 114 -18.34 -4.26 8.15
C ALA A 114 -19.36 -5.05 7.31
N THR A 115 -19.78 -4.51 6.17
CA THR A 115 -20.75 -5.14 5.26
C THR A 115 -20.10 -5.85 4.08
N CYS A 116 -18.77 -5.73 3.91
CA CYS A 116 -18.04 -6.36 2.83
C CYS A 116 -17.93 -7.86 3.04
N LYS A 117 -18.18 -8.62 1.98
CA LYS A 117 -18.00 -10.06 1.95
C LYS A 117 -16.98 -10.45 0.88
N PRO A 118 -16.31 -11.60 1.03
CA PRO A 118 -15.51 -12.17 -0.03
C PRO A 118 -16.32 -12.26 -1.34
N TYR A 119 -15.65 -11.99 -2.47
CA TYR A 119 -16.18 -12.01 -3.83
C TYR A 119 -17.30 -10.99 -4.11
N GLN A 120 -17.49 -10.02 -3.21
CA GLN A 120 -18.38 -8.89 -3.42
C GLN A 120 -17.58 -7.64 -3.77
N ARG A 121 -18.18 -6.79 -4.60
CA ARG A 121 -17.63 -5.47 -4.87
C ARG A 121 -17.73 -4.61 -3.62
N VAL A 122 -16.71 -3.81 -3.38
CA VAL A 122 -16.78 -2.80 -2.33
C VAL A 122 -17.85 -1.77 -2.69
N TRP A 123 -18.61 -1.34 -1.69
CA TRP A 123 -19.77 -0.49 -1.93
C TRP A 123 -19.42 0.99 -2.17
N TRP A 124 -18.17 1.39 -1.88
CA TRP A 124 -17.69 2.77 -1.98
C TRP A 124 -17.00 3.11 -3.32
N GLU A 125 -16.70 2.14 -4.17
CA GLU A 125 -15.98 2.36 -5.43
C GLU A 125 -16.93 2.33 -6.64
N SER A 126 -17.02 3.46 -7.37
CA SER A 126 -17.89 3.61 -8.54
C SER A 126 -17.52 2.71 -9.72
N ARG A 127 -16.26 2.26 -9.83
CA ARG A 127 -15.78 1.30 -10.84
C ARG A 127 -15.62 -0.13 -10.29
N GLY A 128 -15.78 -0.27 -8.98
CA GLY A 128 -15.96 -1.49 -8.17
C GLY A 128 -14.90 -2.57 -8.28
N ASP A 129 -13.77 -2.43 -7.59
CA ASP A 129 -12.93 -3.60 -7.29
C ASP A 129 -13.69 -4.60 -6.40
N TYR A 130 -13.36 -5.89 -6.52
CA TYR A 130 -13.73 -6.88 -5.52
C TYR A 130 -12.98 -6.59 -4.22
N PHE A 131 -13.57 -6.92 -3.07
CA PHE A 131 -12.98 -6.64 -1.76
C PHE A 131 -11.55 -7.21 -1.62
N GLU A 132 -11.28 -8.39 -2.17
CA GLU A 132 -9.95 -9.00 -2.20
C GLU A 132 -8.95 -8.23 -3.05
N THR A 133 -9.39 -7.76 -4.22
CA THR A 133 -8.57 -6.96 -5.13
C THR A 133 -8.22 -5.63 -4.48
N TRP A 134 -9.22 -4.96 -3.89
CA TRP A 134 -9.02 -3.73 -3.14
C TRP A 134 -8.05 -3.94 -1.97
N GLY A 135 -8.26 -4.96 -1.15
CA GLY A 135 -7.39 -5.25 -0.01
C GLY A 135 -5.96 -5.61 -0.40
N THR A 136 -5.78 -6.33 -1.53
CA THR A 136 -4.46 -6.60 -2.12
C THR A 136 -3.75 -5.30 -2.54
N LYS A 137 -4.46 -4.40 -3.24
CA LYS A 137 -3.91 -3.09 -3.63
C LYS A 137 -3.58 -2.23 -2.40
N ARG A 138 -4.45 -2.22 -1.40
CA ARG A 138 -4.25 -1.48 -0.16
C ARG A 138 -3.03 -1.99 0.62
N LEU A 139 -2.84 -3.31 0.65
CA LEU A 139 -1.68 -3.96 1.25
C LEU A 139 -0.40 -3.61 0.49
N GLN A 140 -0.43 -3.67 -0.85
CA GLN A 140 0.70 -3.22 -1.68
C GLN A 140 1.07 -1.78 -1.38
N ARG A 141 0.08 -0.87 -1.35
CA ARG A 141 0.28 0.52 -0.99
C ARG A 141 0.87 0.70 0.41
N ALA A 142 0.44 -0.09 1.40
CA ALA A 142 1.00 -0.04 2.76
C ALA A 142 2.47 -0.45 2.81
N MET A 143 2.85 -1.47 2.03
CA MET A 143 4.24 -1.92 1.89
C MET A 143 5.10 -0.85 1.24
N ASP A 144 4.56 -0.27 0.18
CA ASP A 144 5.08 0.88 -0.56
C ASP A 144 5.30 2.11 0.35
N ASP A 145 4.36 2.42 1.23
CA ASP A 145 4.44 3.58 2.14
C ASP A 145 5.29 3.30 3.39
N GLY A 146 5.78 2.06 3.59
CA GLY A 146 6.63 1.69 4.71
C GLY A 146 5.90 1.47 6.04
N VAL A 147 4.57 1.29 6.00
CA VAL A 147 3.73 1.25 7.21
C VAL A 147 3.48 -0.18 7.68
N LEU A 148 4.42 -0.71 8.46
CA LEU A 148 4.38 -2.10 8.95
C LEU A 148 3.09 -2.46 9.73
N PRO A 149 2.54 -1.63 10.63
CA PRO A 149 1.33 -2.00 11.37
C PRO A 149 0.12 -2.26 10.46
N ILE A 150 -0.05 -1.44 9.40
CA ILE A 150 -1.14 -1.62 8.43
C ILE A 150 -0.89 -2.89 7.59
N VAL A 151 0.35 -3.16 7.20
CA VAL A 151 0.72 -4.41 6.52
C VAL A 151 0.35 -5.61 7.39
N GLN A 152 0.75 -5.62 8.66
CA GLN A 152 0.43 -6.70 9.61
C GLN A 152 -1.08 -6.93 9.74
N GLN A 153 -1.86 -5.86 9.89
CA GLN A 153 -3.31 -5.93 10.01
C GLN A 153 -3.95 -6.51 8.74
N LEU A 154 -3.56 -6.05 7.56
CA LEU A 154 -4.09 -6.54 6.28
C LEU A 154 -3.73 -8.00 6.01
N LEU A 155 -2.52 -8.44 6.40
CA LEU A 155 -2.13 -9.84 6.31
C LEU A 155 -2.86 -10.73 7.32
N HIS A 156 -3.17 -10.20 8.52
CA HIS A 156 -3.99 -10.92 9.50
C HIS A 156 -5.38 -11.24 8.94
N ILE A 157 -5.94 -10.31 8.15
CA ILE A 157 -7.22 -10.48 7.42
C ILE A 157 -7.09 -11.44 6.22
N LYS A 158 -5.86 -11.88 5.91
CA LYS A 158 -5.51 -12.81 4.83
C LYS A 158 -5.67 -12.23 3.42
N PHE A 159 -5.48 -10.92 3.25
CA PHE A 159 -5.33 -10.37 1.91
C PHE A 159 -4.08 -10.93 1.22
N SER A 160 -4.19 -11.12 -0.09
CA SER A 160 -3.08 -11.64 -0.89
C SER A 160 -1.99 -10.58 -1.05
N ILE A 161 -0.74 -10.95 -0.84
CA ILE A 161 0.43 -10.06 -1.03
C ILE A 161 0.79 -9.91 -2.52
N GLY A 162 0.14 -10.68 -3.39
CA GLY A 162 0.47 -10.76 -4.80
C GLY A 162 1.71 -11.61 -5.09
N PRO A 163 2.16 -11.65 -6.36
CA PRO A 163 3.20 -12.57 -6.80
C PRO A 163 4.63 -12.13 -6.41
N GLN A 164 4.86 -10.84 -6.19
CA GLN A 164 6.18 -10.25 -5.93
C GLN A 164 6.15 -9.39 -4.65
N PRO A 165 5.95 -10.02 -3.48
CA PRO A 165 5.58 -9.32 -2.26
C PRO A 165 6.68 -8.38 -1.72
N LEU A 166 7.95 -8.66 -2.04
CA LEU A 166 9.09 -7.90 -1.52
C LEU A 166 9.54 -6.75 -2.43
N VAL A 167 9.12 -6.71 -3.70
CA VAL A 167 9.70 -5.79 -4.70
C VAL A 167 9.47 -4.33 -4.32
N GLY A 168 8.22 -3.92 -4.07
CA GLY A 168 7.92 -2.52 -3.74
C GLY A 168 8.56 -2.05 -2.43
N ALA A 169 8.64 -2.94 -1.43
CA ALA A 169 9.32 -2.63 -0.16
C ALA A 169 10.85 -2.50 -0.34
N LEU A 170 11.47 -3.34 -1.17
CA LEU A 170 12.90 -3.26 -1.47
C LEU A 170 13.24 -1.99 -2.25
N GLU A 171 12.52 -1.69 -3.33
CA GLU A 171 12.75 -0.50 -4.17
C GLU A 171 12.64 0.83 -3.40
N ARG A 172 11.97 0.81 -2.24
CA ARG A 172 11.80 1.98 -1.37
C ARG A 172 12.65 1.92 -0.10
N GLY A 173 13.45 0.87 0.09
CA GLY A 173 14.35 0.71 1.23
C GLY A 173 13.65 0.39 2.55
N HIS A 174 12.45 -0.18 2.53
CA HIS A 174 11.66 -0.54 3.72
C HIS A 174 12.11 -1.88 4.32
N ASP A 175 13.36 -1.94 4.78
CA ASP A 175 14.02 -3.14 5.30
C ASP A 175 13.23 -3.83 6.43
N HIS A 176 12.54 -3.08 7.29
CA HIS A 176 11.72 -3.62 8.37
C HIS A 176 10.52 -4.42 7.85
N ILE A 177 9.92 -3.99 6.74
CA ILE A 177 8.84 -4.74 6.07
C ILE A 177 9.43 -5.99 5.40
N VAL A 178 10.56 -5.86 4.72
CA VAL A 178 11.23 -7.00 4.08
C VAL A 178 11.58 -8.09 5.11
N ARG A 179 12.09 -7.70 6.28
CA ARG A 179 12.37 -8.62 7.40
C ARG A 179 11.11 -9.33 7.89
N TYR A 180 10.03 -8.58 8.11
CA TYR A 180 8.76 -9.17 8.50
C TYR A 180 8.20 -10.13 7.44
N LEU A 181 8.30 -9.78 6.15
CA LEU A 181 7.89 -10.66 5.05
C LEU A 181 8.74 -11.95 4.99
N PHE A 182 10.02 -11.90 5.36
CA PHE A 182 10.83 -13.12 5.51
C PHE A 182 10.34 -14.02 6.65
N GLU A 183 9.94 -13.44 7.79
CA GLU A 183 9.48 -14.20 8.96
C GLU A 183 8.21 -15.00 8.65
N ILE A 184 7.31 -14.43 7.85
CA ILE A 184 6.07 -15.11 7.43
C ILE A 184 6.26 -16.01 6.19
N GLY A 185 7.49 -16.16 5.68
CA GLY A 185 7.81 -17.03 4.56
C GLY A 185 7.26 -16.54 3.20
N ALA A 186 7.19 -15.22 2.99
CA ALA A 186 6.74 -14.66 1.73
C ALA A 186 7.64 -15.08 0.54
N ARG A 187 7.07 -15.09 -0.67
CA ARG A 187 7.80 -15.43 -1.89
C ARG A 187 8.90 -14.42 -2.19
N LEU A 188 10.06 -14.90 -2.64
CA LEU A 188 11.25 -14.07 -2.88
C LEU A 188 11.42 -13.69 -4.35
N ASP A 189 10.39 -13.89 -5.17
CA ASP A 189 10.46 -13.63 -6.61
C ASP A 189 10.69 -12.14 -6.89
N GLY A 190 11.66 -11.83 -7.75
CA GLY A 190 12.05 -10.46 -8.11
C GLY A 190 12.96 -9.76 -7.09
N ALA A 191 12.92 -10.15 -5.81
CA ALA A 191 13.70 -9.51 -4.74
C ALA A 191 15.21 -9.50 -5.00
N LEU A 192 15.75 -10.62 -5.50
CA LEU A 192 17.18 -10.74 -5.82
C LEU A 192 17.61 -9.80 -6.95
N ALA A 193 16.70 -9.52 -7.90
CA ALA A 193 16.99 -8.62 -9.01
C ALA A 193 17.02 -7.15 -8.56
N VAL A 194 16.10 -6.75 -7.68
CA VAL A 194 16.12 -5.41 -7.07
C VAL A 194 17.39 -5.18 -6.27
N ALA A 195 17.76 -6.11 -5.37
CA ALA A 195 18.99 -6.00 -4.59
C ALA A 195 20.26 -5.97 -5.47
N ALA A 196 20.22 -6.66 -6.62
CA ALA A 196 21.32 -6.65 -7.58
C ALA A 196 21.43 -5.33 -8.35
N LYS A 197 20.29 -4.76 -8.74
CA LYS A 197 20.19 -3.46 -9.40
C LYS A 197 20.69 -2.33 -8.49
N GLU A 198 20.32 -2.35 -7.22
CA GLU A 198 20.66 -1.27 -6.26
C GLU A 198 22.09 -1.35 -5.71
N GLY A 199 22.89 -2.36 -6.06
CA GLY A 199 24.20 -2.52 -5.43
C GLY A 199 24.14 -2.94 -3.95
N ASN A 200 22.97 -3.36 -3.45
CA ASN A 200 22.75 -3.65 -2.02
C ASN A 200 23.31 -5.03 -1.61
N VAL A 201 24.63 -5.09 -1.41
CA VAL A 201 25.35 -6.32 -1.01
C VAL A 201 24.82 -6.96 0.28
N PRO A 202 24.53 -6.22 1.38
CA PRO A 202 23.95 -6.82 2.57
C PRO A 202 22.60 -7.51 2.32
N MET A 203 21.69 -6.85 1.61
CA MET A 203 20.37 -7.41 1.30
C MET A 203 20.49 -8.61 0.34
N LEU A 204 21.38 -8.53 -0.65
CA LEU A 204 21.67 -9.63 -1.56
C LEU A 204 22.10 -10.90 -0.80
N LYS A 205 23.00 -10.77 0.19
CA LYS A 205 23.44 -11.90 1.02
C LYS A 205 22.27 -12.49 1.80
N LEU A 206 21.49 -11.64 2.47
CA LEU A 206 20.32 -12.06 3.24
C LEU A 206 19.31 -12.81 2.36
N LEU A 207 19.03 -12.30 1.16
CA LEU A 207 18.14 -12.94 0.19
C LEU A 207 18.65 -14.32 -0.24
N LEU A 208 19.94 -14.45 -0.56
CA LEU A 208 20.55 -15.73 -0.93
C LEU A 208 20.51 -16.73 0.24
N GLU A 209 20.75 -16.30 1.47
CA GLU A 209 20.64 -17.11 2.69
C GLU A 209 19.20 -17.60 2.93
N LYS A 210 18.21 -16.76 2.67
CA LYS A 210 16.78 -17.12 2.71
C LYS A 210 16.33 -17.97 1.51
N GLY A 211 17.23 -18.28 0.58
CA GLY A 211 16.96 -19.17 -0.55
C GLY A 211 16.36 -18.47 -1.77
N ALA A 212 16.47 -17.16 -1.89
CA ALA A 212 16.22 -16.45 -3.14
C ALA A 212 17.22 -16.90 -4.21
N GLY A 213 16.79 -16.96 -5.48
CA GLY A 213 17.64 -17.37 -6.59
C GLY A 213 17.61 -18.86 -6.95
N LYS A 214 16.82 -19.69 -6.22
CA LYS A 214 16.65 -21.13 -6.55
C LYS A 214 16.01 -21.35 -7.92
N ASN A 215 15.13 -20.44 -8.32
CA ASN A 215 14.60 -20.41 -9.66
C ASN A 215 15.66 -19.83 -10.62
N LYS A 216 15.96 -20.57 -11.70
CA LYS A 216 16.88 -20.14 -12.75
C LYS A 216 16.51 -18.76 -13.30
N GLU A 217 15.22 -18.48 -13.46
CA GLU A 217 14.79 -17.18 -14.01
C GLU A 217 15.07 -16.02 -13.05
N SER A 218 14.83 -16.21 -11.75
CA SER A 218 15.18 -15.21 -10.73
C SER A 218 16.67 -14.92 -10.72
N MET A 219 17.52 -15.95 -10.87
CA MET A 219 18.97 -15.79 -10.91
C MET A 219 19.44 -15.09 -12.19
N LYS A 220 18.87 -15.44 -13.35
CA LYS A 220 19.16 -14.76 -14.63
C LYS A 220 18.84 -13.28 -14.56
N ASN A 221 17.68 -12.93 -14.03
CA ASN A 221 17.24 -11.55 -13.91
C ASN A 221 18.20 -10.77 -13.00
N ALA A 222 18.56 -11.31 -11.84
CA ALA A 222 19.51 -10.67 -10.94
C ALA A 222 20.91 -10.46 -11.57
N LEU A 223 21.42 -11.46 -12.30
CA LEU A 223 22.69 -11.34 -13.02
C LEU A 223 22.63 -10.29 -14.13
N ARG A 224 21.51 -10.20 -14.85
CA ARG A 224 21.30 -9.20 -15.89
C ARG A 224 21.22 -7.78 -15.30
N GLU A 225 20.47 -7.57 -14.22
CA GLU A 225 20.39 -6.26 -13.56
C GLU A 225 21.77 -5.81 -13.05
N ALA A 226 22.53 -6.70 -12.40
CA ALA A 226 23.90 -6.39 -11.96
C ALA A 226 24.82 -5.98 -13.13
N LEU A 227 24.67 -6.60 -14.30
CA LEU A 227 25.44 -6.23 -15.50
C LEU A 227 25.04 -4.88 -16.06
N MET A 228 23.73 -4.58 -16.10
CA MET A 228 23.20 -3.34 -16.63
C MET A 228 23.63 -2.13 -15.78
N GLU A 229 23.69 -2.30 -14.46
CA GLU A 229 24.02 -1.23 -13.52
C GLU A 229 25.51 -1.09 -13.22
N GLY A 230 26.37 -1.97 -13.76
CA GLY A 230 27.82 -1.84 -13.52
C GLY A 230 28.33 -2.60 -12.29
N GLU A 231 27.47 -3.34 -11.59
CA GLU A 231 27.72 -3.88 -10.25
C GLU A 231 28.56 -5.16 -10.25
N GLU A 232 29.85 -5.03 -10.61
CA GLU A 232 30.77 -6.17 -10.71
C GLU A 232 30.85 -7.00 -9.42
N GLY A 233 30.83 -6.34 -8.26
CA GLY A 233 30.92 -6.99 -6.95
C GLY A 233 29.72 -7.89 -6.68
N ILE A 234 28.52 -7.45 -7.06
CA ILE A 234 27.29 -8.24 -6.98
C ILE A 234 27.33 -9.38 -8.00
N PHE A 235 27.73 -9.09 -9.23
CA PHE A 235 27.80 -10.10 -10.28
C PHE A 235 28.70 -11.27 -9.86
N ARG A 236 29.90 -10.99 -9.33
CA ARG A 236 30.81 -12.01 -8.79
C ARG A 236 30.12 -12.85 -7.71
N ARG A 237 29.49 -12.19 -6.73
CA ARG A 237 28.79 -12.89 -5.63
C ARG A 237 27.64 -13.77 -6.11
N LEU A 238 26.90 -13.32 -7.11
CA LEU A 238 25.81 -14.09 -7.70
C LEU A 238 26.35 -15.31 -8.45
N VAL A 239 27.40 -15.17 -9.25
CA VAL A 239 28.02 -16.30 -9.97
C VAL A 239 28.69 -17.29 -9.02
N ASP A 240 29.34 -16.80 -7.97
CA ASP A 240 29.96 -17.63 -6.93
C ASP A 240 28.90 -18.33 -6.05
N SER A 241 27.66 -17.82 -6.05
CA SER A 241 26.57 -18.50 -5.35
C SER A 241 26.34 -19.87 -5.99
N GLY A 242 26.23 -20.92 -5.16
CA GLY A 242 25.95 -22.28 -5.66
C GLY A 242 24.68 -22.38 -6.50
N GLN A 243 23.78 -21.40 -6.37
CA GLN A 243 22.51 -21.28 -7.09
C GLN A 243 22.68 -20.83 -8.57
N ALA A 244 23.81 -20.22 -8.94
CA ALA A 244 24.08 -19.81 -10.32
C ALA A 244 24.55 -20.95 -11.25
N ARG A 245 24.90 -22.12 -10.69
CA ARG A 245 25.36 -23.26 -11.48
C ARG A 245 24.26 -23.79 -12.41
N GLY A 246 24.56 -23.86 -13.71
CA GLY A 246 23.64 -24.40 -14.72
C GLY A 246 22.41 -23.51 -15.00
N VAL A 247 22.49 -22.22 -14.65
CA VAL A 247 21.44 -21.23 -14.94
C VAL A 247 21.36 -20.93 -16.44
N PHE A 248 22.51 -20.82 -17.11
CA PHE A 248 22.60 -20.55 -18.56
C PHE A 248 22.95 -21.81 -19.34
N ASN A 249 22.29 -21.99 -20.49
CA ASN A 249 22.74 -22.89 -21.55
C ASN A 249 23.90 -22.24 -22.33
N ASN A 250 24.51 -22.97 -23.28
CA ASN A 250 25.65 -22.45 -24.07
C ASN A 250 25.33 -21.13 -24.76
N LYS A 251 24.16 -21.01 -25.40
CA LYS A 251 23.70 -19.76 -26.02
C LYS A 251 23.57 -18.61 -25.02
N GLY A 252 23.04 -18.88 -23.83
CA GLY A 252 22.93 -17.89 -22.75
C GLY A 252 24.28 -17.44 -22.22
N LYS A 253 25.25 -18.36 -22.10
CA LYS A 253 26.63 -18.02 -21.75
C LYS A 253 27.29 -17.14 -22.82
N GLU A 254 27.08 -17.43 -24.11
CA GLU A 254 27.59 -16.59 -25.20
C GLU A 254 26.97 -15.19 -25.18
N CYS A 255 25.65 -15.08 -24.93
CA CYS A 255 24.99 -13.78 -24.76
C CYS A 255 25.61 -12.99 -23.60
N LEU A 256 25.77 -13.61 -22.42
CA LEU A 256 26.42 -13.00 -21.27
C LEU A 256 27.85 -12.52 -21.57
N LYS A 257 28.65 -13.33 -22.28
CA LYS A 257 30.01 -12.95 -22.67
C LYS A 257 30.01 -11.70 -23.55
N ARG A 258 29.06 -11.60 -24.49
CA ARG A 258 28.91 -10.40 -25.33
C ARG A 258 28.50 -9.18 -24.51
N ASP A 259 27.59 -9.34 -23.56
CA ASP A 259 27.11 -8.23 -22.72
C ASP A 259 28.21 -7.74 -21.76
N LEU A 260 29.02 -8.65 -21.20
CA LEU A 260 30.22 -8.31 -20.43
C LEU A 260 31.25 -7.52 -21.25
N LEU A 261 31.48 -7.92 -22.50
CA LEU A 261 32.39 -7.21 -23.41
C LEU A 261 31.86 -5.81 -23.79
N ARG A 262 30.54 -5.64 -23.87
CA ARG A 262 29.92 -4.33 -24.16
C ARG A 262 29.99 -3.35 -22.99
N ASN A 263 29.97 -3.87 -21.76
CA ASN A 263 30.04 -3.06 -20.53
C ASN A 263 31.47 -2.95 -19.98
N ASP A 264 32.51 -3.27 -20.79
CA ASP A 264 33.93 -3.25 -20.40
C ASP A 264 34.31 -4.12 -19.16
N MET A 265 33.45 -5.08 -18.79
CA MET A 265 33.64 -5.98 -17.64
C MET A 265 34.43 -7.24 -17.98
N ILE A 266 35.53 -7.09 -18.72
CA ILE A 266 36.33 -8.20 -19.28
C ILE A 266 36.86 -9.13 -18.16
N ALA A 267 37.13 -8.57 -16.97
CA ALA A 267 37.61 -9.33 -15.82
C ALA A 267 36.65 -10.44 -15.37
N LEU A 268 35.34 -10.26 -15.58
CA LEU A 268 34.30 -11.20 -15.16
C LEU A 268 34.12 -12.38 -16.14
N LEU A 269 34.69 -12.31 -17.36
CA LEU A 269 34.61 -13.39 -18.35
C LEU A 269 35.19 -14.72 -17.83
N LYS A 270 36.14 -14.66 -16.88
CA LYS A 270 36.74 -15.84 -16.25
C LYS A 270 35.75 -16.64 -15.40
N LEU A 271 34.59 -16.06 -15.05
CA LEU A 271 33.60 -16.66 -14.17
C LEU A 271 32.52 -17.46 -14.92
N ILE A 272 32.50 -17.46 -16.26
CA ILE A 272 31.40 -18.01 -17.10
C ILE A 272 31.83 -19.13 -18.05
#